data_AF-A0A9D5RZ37-F1
#
_entry.id   AF-A0A9D5RZ37-F1
#
_cell.length_a   1.000
_cell.length_b   1.000
_cell.length_c   1.000
_cell.angle_alpha   90.00
_cell.angle_beta   90.00
_cell.angle_gamma   90.00
#
_symmetry.space_group_name_H-M   'P 1'
#
loop_
_entity.id
_entity.type
_entity.pdbx_description
1 polymer ?
#
loop_
_entity_poly.entity_id
_entity_poly.type
_entity_poly.pdbx_seq_one_letter_code
_entity_poly.pdbx_strand_id
1 'polypeptide(L)'
;MSLQVYYDNIYSAKINGKNMKVLILYNISGNHYVGFPVYDKEKKNTIKIKSINKYINIDEVMDISKNSIKSLIYIKGKPLKILSKERNYINKKLKDSLVSKIENGINPQKQEDLSYIKWVKKVLDLNTASIKMQNLKPRQIYWVDFGFNVGSELRKLRPAILWRSTADKKVWTVIPLSTKCKQDNYYFHYDLLSVNDCSIKVESMMNFSYKRIESAYFAKNVKAYINDDDFNNIKEILKKYYTFTF
;
A
#
# COMPACT_ATOMS: atom_id res chain seq x y z
N MET A 1 26.32 -5.65 14.68
CA MET A 1 26.02 -6.35 13.41
C MET A 1 24.52 -6.48 13.25
N SER A 2 23.93 -5.95 12.19
CA SER A 2 22.50 -6.14 11.93
C SER A 2 22.26 -7.57 11.41
N LEU A 3 21.37 -8.33 12.05
CA LEU A 3 20.96 -9.65 11.56
C LEU A 3 20.40 -9.54 10.13
N GLN A 4 21.00 -10.28 9.19
CA GLN A 4 20.47 -10.42 7.84
C GLN A 4 19.41 -11.53 7.84
N VAL A 5 18.22 -11.21 7.34
CA VAL A 5 17.06 -12.13 7.29
C VAL A 5 16.90 -12.63 5.87
N TYR A 6 16.82 -13.96 5.72
CA TYR A 6 16.74 -14.66 4.45
C TYR A 6 15.39 -15.38 4.33
N TYR A 7 14.85 -15.40 3.12
CA TYR A 7 13.60 -16.10 2.83
C TYR A 7 13.74 -17.62 2.94
N ASP A 8 12.62 -18.28 3.18
CA ASP A 8 12.47 -19.73 3.31
C ASP A 8 13.14 -20.33 4.55
N ASN A 9 13.72 -19.49 5.42
CA ASN A 9 14.46 -19.93 6.60
C ASN A 9 13.62 -19.85 7.88
N ILE A 10 14.00 -20.66 8.87
CA ILE A 10 13.37 -20.68 10.19
C ILE A 10 14.21 -19.90 11.20
N TYR A 11 13.56 -19.01 11.95
CA TYR A 11 14.18 -18.18 12.97
C TYR A 11 13.57 -18.45 14.34
N SER A 12 14.36 -18.24 15.40
CA SER A 12 13.83 -17.98 16.73
C SER A 12 13.37 -16.53 16.81
N ALA A 13 12.17 -16.29 17.32
CA ALA A 13 11.60 -14.97 17.50
C ALA A 13 10.89 -14.84 18.85
N LYS A 14 10.78 -13.60 19.36
CA LYS A 14 9.94 -13.26 20.52
C LYS A 14 8.77 -12.42 20.03
N ILE A 15 7.61 -13.03 19.89
CA ILE A 15 6.39 -12.40 19.40
C ILE A 15 5.38 -12.35 20.55
N ASN A 16 4.85 -11.16 20.84
CA ASN A 16 3.92 -10.93 21.96
C ASN A 16 4.45 -11.48 23.30
N GLY A 17 5.74 -11.26 23.58
CA GLY A 17 6.40 -11.74 24.79
C GLY A 17 6.80 -13.23 24.78
N LYS A 18 6.30 -14.04 23.83
CA LYS A 18 6.52 -15.48 23.78
C LYS A 18 7.62 -15.85 22.79
N ASN A 19 8.52 -16.74 23.21
CA ASN A 19 9.52 -17.32 22.32
C ASN A 19 8.84 -18.36 21.42
N MET A 20 9.05 -18.24 20.10
CA MET A 20 8.54 -19.18 19.12
C MET A 20 9.50 -19.31 17.93
N LYS A 21 9.29 -20.35 17.12
CA LYS A 21 9.99 -20.54 15.85
C LYS A 21 9.10 -19.98 14.74
N VAL A 22 9.69 -19.26 13.79
CA VAL A 22 8.95 -18.65 12.68
C VAL A 22 9.62 -18.94 11.34
N LEU A 23 8.82 -19.30 10.34
CA LEU A 23 9.22 -19.41 8.94
C LEU A 23 9.03 -18.04 8.29
N ILE A 24 10.09 -17.47 7.70
CA ILE A 24 10.00 -16.22 6.93
C ILE A 24 9.83 -16.54 5.44
N LEU A 25 8.77 -16.04 4.80
CA LEU A 25 8.53 -16.25 3.37
C LEU A 25 8.92 -15.06 2.50
N TYR A 26 8.56 -13.84 2.90
CA TYR A 26 8.85 -12.65 2.11
C TYR A 26 8.94 -11.39 2.98
N ASN A 27 9.54 -10.34 2.42
CA ASN A 27 9.65 -9.02 3.02
C ASN A 27 8.46 -8.15 2.60
N ILE A 28 7.88 -7.40 3.54
CA ILE A 28 6.84 -6.39 3.28
C ILE A 28 7.46 -5.00 3.20
N SER A 29 8.36 -4.69 4.12
CA SER A 29 9.09 -3.43 4.21
C SER A 29 10.48 -3.66 4.80
N GLY A 30 11.33 -2.63 4.83
CA GLY A 30 12.73 -2.75 5.26
C GLY A 30 12.95 -3.46 6.60
N ASN A 31 11.96 -3.45 7.52
CA ASN A 31 12.04 -4.09 8.83
C ASN A 31 10.87 -5.05 9.15
N HIS A 32 10.04 -5.39 8.16
CA HIS A 32 8.84 -6.22 8.37
C HIS A 32 8.80 -7.38 7.37
N TYR A 33 8.42 -8.56 7.87
CA TYR A 33 8.45 -9.81 7.13
C TYR A 33 7.15 -10.57 7.31
N VAL A 34 6.65 -11.23 6.27
CA VAL A 34 5.56 -12.20 6.42
C VAL A 34 6.12 -13.57 6.72
N GLY A 35 5.53 -14.20 7.73
CA GLY A 35 5.86 -15.56 8.10
C GLY A 35 4.75 -16.31 8.82
N PHE A 36 5.13 -17.49 9.29
CA PHE A 36 4.25 -18.42 9.99
C PHE A 36 4.92 -18.91 11.27
N PRO A 37 4.17 -19.08 12.36
CA PRO A 37 4.59 -19.91 13.48
C PRO A 37 4.90 -21.33 13.01
N VAL A 38 5.96 -21.89 13.57
CA VAL A 38 6.42 -23.25 13.28
C VAL A 38 6.29 -24.10 14.53
N TYR A 39 5.59 -25.21 14.40
CA TYR A 39 5.27 -26.14 15.47
C TYR A 39 6.03 -27.45 15.31
N ASP A 40 6.48 -28.00 16.44
CA ASP A 40 7.17 -29.28 16.50
C ASP A 40 6.20 -30.47 16.42
N LYS A 41 4.92 -30.26 16.77
CA LYS A 41 3.85 -31.27 16.74
C LYS A 41 2.70 -30.81 15.86
N GLU A 42 1.97 -31.77 15.32
CA GLU A 42 0.74 -31.53 14.58
C GLU A 42 -0.31 -30.87 15.47
N LYS A 43 -1.02 -29.88 14.92
CA LYS A 43 -2.18 -29.23 15.52
C LYS A 43 -3.32 -29.17 14.50
N LYS A 44 -4.52 -28.83 14.97
CA LYS A 44 -5.68 -28.58 14.10
C LYS A 44 -5.31 -27.56 13.00
N ASN A 45 -5.71 -27.85 11.77
CA ASN A 45 -5.47 -27.01 10.59
C ASN A 45 -3.99 -26.74 10.25
N THR A 46 -3.08 -27.60 10.68
CA THR A 46 -1.67 -27.49 10.29
C THR A 46 -1.32 -28.32 9.06
N ILE A 47 -0.30 -27.88 8.33
CA ILE A 47 0.33 -28.61 7.22
C ILE A 47 1.76 -28.98 7.61
N LYS A 48 2.14 -30.22 7.29
CA LYS A 48 3.49 -30.74 7.52
C LYS A 48 4.45 -30.27 6.42
N ILE A 49 5.55 -29.65 6.82
CA ILE A 49 6.69 -29.30 5.98
C ILE A 49 7.74 -30.40 6.13
N LYS A 50 7.90 -31.21 5.07
CA LYS A 50 8.68 -32.45 5.11
C LYS A 50 10.16 -32.20 5.26
N SER A 51 10.70 -31.19 4.57
CA SER A 51 12.13 -30.86 4.58
C SER A 51 12.70 -30.55 5.97
N ILE A 52 11.88 -29.98 6.85
CA ILE A 52 12.26 -29.57 8.20
C ILE A 52 11.60 -30.42 9.29
N ASN A 53 10.72 -31.36 8.90
CA ASN A 53 9.88 -32.15 9.79
C ASN A 53 9.19 -31.30 10.87
N LYS A 54 8.50 -30.23 10.42
CA LYS A 54 7.72 -29.31 11.26
C LYS A 54 6.35 -29.05 10.67
N TYR A 55 5.50 -28.36 11.42
CA TYR A 55 4.13 -28.03 11.05
C TYR A 55 3.95 -26.52 11.05
N ILE A 56 3.13 -26.00 10.12
CA ILE A 56 2.71 -24.59 10.11
C ILE A 56 1.18 -24.51 10.01
N ASN A 57 0.58 -23.47 10.59
CA ASN A 57 -0.84 -23.16 10.40
C ASN A 57 -0.97 -21.99 9.42
N ILE A 58 -1.70 -22.20 8.33
CA ILE A 58 -1.86 -21.21 7.25
C ILE A 58 -2.70 -20.02 7.70
N ASP A 59 -3.64 -20.26 8.61
CA ASP A 59 -4.50 -19.22 9.15
C ASP A 59 -3.77 -18.29 10.15
N GLU A 60 -2.55 -18.67 10.56
CA GLU A 60 -1.70 -17.90 11.48
C GLU A 60 -0.60 -17.12 10.73
N VAL A 61 -0.83 -16.77 9.46
CA VAL A 61 0.04 -15.83 8.74
C VAL A 61 0.16 -14.52 9.51
N MET A 62 1.38 -14.00 9.66
CA MET A 62 1.63 -12.80 10.47
C MET A 62 2.73 -11.91 9.92
N ASP A 63 2.64 -10.63 10.26
CA ASP A 63 3.74 -9.67 10.12
C ASP A 63 4.69 -9.80 11.32
N ILE A 64 5.97 -9.98 11.02
CA ILE A 64 7.06 -10.21 11.95
C ILE A 64 8.05 -9.05 11.80
N SER A 65 8.14 -8.22 12.84
CA SER A 65 9.17 -7.18 12.93
C SER A 65 10.56 -7.79 13.04
N LYS A 66 11.54 -7.19 12.35
CA LYS A 66 12.96 -7.53 12.44
C LYS A 66 13.46 -7.58 13.88
N ASN A 67 12.99 -6.67 14.73
CA ASN A 67 13.40 -6.59 16.14
C ASN A 67 12.92 -7.78 16.98
N SER A 68 11.87 -8.45 16.53
CA SER A 68 11.36 -9.67 17.17
C SER A 68 12.19 -10.90 16.81
N ILE A 69 13.01 -10.84 15.76
CA ILE A 69 13.83 -11.96 15.27
C ILE A 69 15.14 -12.01 16.05
N LYS A 70 15.41 -13.14 16.71
CA LYS A 70 16.59 -13.34 17.56
C LYS A 70 17.75 -13.98 16.82
N SER A 71 17.51 -15.12 16.19
CA SER A 71 18.57 -15.91 15.58
C SER A 71 18.03 -16.88 14.53
N LEU A 72 18.86 -17.19 13.54
CA LEU A 72 18.59 -18.24 12.56
C LEU A 72 18.74 -19.62 13.20
N ILE A 73 17.86 -20.55 12.87
CA ILE A 73 17.92 -21.93 13.40
C ILE A 73 18.78 -22.79 12.47
N TYR A 74 19.64 -23.62 13.07
CA TYR A 74 20.54 -24.53 12.35
C TYR A 74 20.30 -26.00 12.75
N ILE A 75 20.49 -26.91 11.80
CA ILE A 75 20.56 -28.35 12.03
C ILE A 75 21.84 -28.87 11.37
N LYS A 76 22.70 -29.54 12.15
CA LYS A 76 24.00 -30.07 11.68
C LYS A 76 24.84 -29.02 10.94
N GLY A 77 24.91 -27.80 11.50
CA GLY A 77 25.69 -26.68 10.94
C GLY A 77 25.07 -25.99 9.72
N LYS A 78 23.91 -26.44 9.23
CA LYS A 78 23.22 -25.83 8.07
C LYS A 78 21.97 -25.07 8.51
N PRO A 79 21.68 -23.89 7.94
CA PRO A 79 20.42 -23.19 8.20
C PRO A 79 19.22 -24.07 7.90
N LEU A 80 18.24 -24.05 8.79
CA LEU A 80 16.99 -24.77 8.60
C LEU A 80 16.13 -24.01 7.59
N LYS A 81 15.97 -24.60 6.40
CA LYS A 81 15.33 -23.97 5.24
C LYS A 81 14.34 -24.92 4.58
N ILE A 82 13.22 -24.38 4.10
CA ILE A 82 12.22 -25.12 3.32
C ILE A 82 12.61 -25.21 1.84
N LEU A 83 12.07 -26.19 1.13
CA LEU A 83 12.28 -26.34 -0.31
C LEU A 83 11.33 -25.45 -1.11
N SER A 84 11.75 -25.03 -2.31
CA SER A 84 10.93 -24.22 -3.22
C SER A 84 9.58 -24.88 -3.56
N LYS A 85 9.55 -26.21 -3.71
CA LYS A 85 8.30 -26.96 -3.94
C LYS A 85 7.33 -26.85 -2.76
N GLU A 86 7.84 -26.86 -1.53
CA GLU A 86 7.02 -26.70 -0.32
C GLU A 86 6.54 -25.26 -0.19
N ARG A 87 7.39 -24.26 -0.50
CA ARG A 87 6.95 -22.87 -0.57
C ARG A 87 5.79 -22.69 -1.56
N ASN A 88 5.89 -23.27 -2.75
CA ASN A 88 4.82 -23.19 -3.74
C ASN A 88 3.53 -23.86 -3.24
N TYR A 89 3.65 -24.97 -2.51
CA TYR A 89 2.51 -25.63 -1.87
C TYR A 89 1.86 -24.76 -0.79
N ILE A 90 2.67 -24.12 0.07
CA ILE A 90 2.18 -23.16 1.09
C ILE A 90 1.44 -22.01 0.42
N ASN A 91 2.02 -21.40 -0.62
CA ASN A 91 1.40 -20.31 -1.37
C ASN A 91 0.06 -20.72 -2.00
N LYS A 92 -0.03 -21.93 -2.55
CA LYS A 92 -1.29 -22.47 -3.07
C LYS A 92 -2.34 -22.58 -1.98
N LYS A 93 -1.99 -23.17 -0.84
CA LYS A 93 -2.93 -23.36 0.26
C LYS A 93 -3.35 -22.04 0.94
N LEU A 94 -2.47 -21.04 0.99
CA LEU A 94 -2.83 -19.67 1.39
C LEU A 94 -3.91 -19.09 0.47
N LYS A 95 -3.72 -19.21 -0.84
CA LYS A 95 -4.70 -18.76 -1.83
C LYS A 95 -6.05 -19.46 -1.63
N ASP A 96 -6.03 -20.79 -1.48
CA ASP A 96 -7.25 -21.58 -1.27
C ASP A 96 -8.00 -21.16 0.01
N SER A 97 -7.28 -20.96 1.13
CA SER A 97 -7.85 -20.47 2.40
C SER A 97 -8.49 -19.08 2.25
N LEU A 98 -7.82 -18.16 1.55
CA LEU A 98 -8.35 -16.82 1.29
C LEU A 98 -9.62 -16.86 0.43
N VAL A 99 -9.63 -17.66 -0.64
CA VAL A 99 -10.81 -17.82 -1.50
C VAL A 99 -11.99 -18.37 -0.70
N SER A 100 -11.78 -19.40 0.11
CA SER A 100 -12.84 -19.96 0.96
C SER A 100 -13.38 -18.95 1.99
N LYS A 101 -12.51 -18.12 2.58
CA LYS A 101 -12.95 -17.04 3.49
C LYS A 101 -13.77 -15.98 2.77
N ILE A 102 -13.40 -15.64 1.54
CA ILE A 102 -14.15 -14.69 0.70
C ILE A 102 -15.51 -15.27 0.32
N GLU A 103 -15.57 -16.52 -0.15
CA GLU A 103 -16.82 -17.18 -0.55
C GLU A 103 -17.82 -17.31 0.61
N ASN A 104 -17.34 -17.69 1.80
CA ASN A 104 -18.20 -17.87 2.97
C ASN A 104 -18.52 -16.55 3.70
N GLY A 105 -17.63 -15.55 3.59
CA GLY A 105 -17.71 -14.31 4.34
C GLY A 105 -18.44 -13.17 3.61
N ILE A 106 -18.67 -13.32 2.30
CA ILE A 106 -19.26 -12.27 1.46
C ILE A 106 -20.67 -12.68 1.06
N ASN A 107 -21.64 -11.85 1.43
CA ASN A 107 -22.99 -11.94 0.89
C ASN A 107 -23.08 -11.02 -0.33
N PRO A 108 -23.26 -11.56 -1.56
CA PRO A 108 -23.32 -10.76 -2.79
C PRO A 108 -24.46 -9.73 -2.79
N GLN A 109 -25.47 -9.89 -1.94
CA GLN A 109 -26.58 -8.95 -1.79
C GLN A 109 -26.22 -7.73 -0.92
N LYS A 110 -25.10 -7.77 -0.19
CA LYS A 110 -24.60 -6.63 0.60
C LYS A 110 -23.64 -5.78 -0.23
N GLN A 111 -23.98 -4.50 -0.39
CA GLN A 111 -23.18 -3.53 -1.14
C GLN A 111 -21.76 -3.36 -0.58
N GLU A 112 -21.60 -3.48 0.74
CA GLU A 112 -20.31 -3.36 1.44
C GLU A 112 -19.35 -4.47 1.01
N ASP A 113 -19.83 -5.72 0.96
CA ASP A 113 -19.01 -6.87 0.59
C ASP A 113 -18.55 -6.79 -0.87
N LEU A 114 -19.43 -6.37 -1.78
CA LEU A 114 -19.06 -6.10 -3.18
C LEU A 114 -18.04 -4.96 -3.31
N SER A 115 -18.14 -3.94 -2.45
CA SER A 115 -17.18 -2.82 -2.42
C SER A 115 -15.80 -3.29 -1.94
N TYR A 116 -15.76 -4.18 -0.95
CA TYR A 116 -14.53 -4.82 -0.48
C TYR A 116 -13.84 -5.64 -1.59
N ILE A 117 -14.59 -6.49 -2.32
CA ILE A 117 -14.02 -7.26 -3.45
C ILE A 117 -13.43 -6.33 -4.49
N LYS A 118 -14.15 -5.27 -4.86
CA LYS A 118 -13.68 -4.27 -5.83
C LYS A 118 -12.40 -3.58 -5.35
N TRP A 119 -12.30 -3.26 -4.06
CA TRP A 119 -11.09 -2.70 -3.47
C TRP A 119 -9.91 -3.67 -3.54
N VAL A 120 -10.07 -4.93 -3.14
CA VAL A 120 -9.01 -5.95 -3.21
C VAL A 120 -8.49 -6.11 -4.64
N LYS A 121 -9.40 -6.22 -5.63
CA LYS A 121 -9.02 -6.31 -7.04
C LYS A 121 -8.22 -5.09 -7.48
N LYS A 122 -8.67 -3.88 -7.12
CA LYS A 122 -7.99 -2.63 -7.49
C LYS A 122 -6.59 -2.54 -6.87
N VAL A 123 -6.42 -2.94 -5.61
CA VAL A 123 -5.11 -2.98 -4.94
C VAL A 123 -4.16 -3.95 -5.63
N LEU A 124 -4.67 -5.10 -6.08
CA LEU A 124 -3.88 -6.08 -6.85
C LEU A 124 -3.44 -5.47 -8.19
N ASP A 125 -4.38 -4.92 -8.97
CA ASP A 125 -4.12 -4.31 -10.27
C ASP A 125 -3.06 -3.21 -10.18
N LEU A 126 -3.16 -2.33 -9.17
CA LEU A 126 -2.17 -1.26 -8.93
C LEU A 126 -0.77 -1.81 -8.62
N ASN A 127 -0.68 -2.96 -7.95
CA ASN A 127 0.61 -3.52 -7.53
C ASN A 127 1.30 -4.36 -8.60
N THR A 128 0.52 -4.99 -9.49
CA THR A 128 1.02 -5.85 -10.57
C THR A 128 1.23 -5.10 -11.88
N ALA A 129 0.58 -3.94 -12.05
CA ALA A 129 0.76 -3.12 -13.24
C ALA A 129 2.25 -2.78 -13.46
N SER A 130 2.75 -3.06 -14.66
CA SER A 130 4.10 -2.74 -15.10
C SER A 130 4.21 -1.24 -15.43
N ILE A 131 3.92 -0.38 -14.45
CA ILE A 131 3.97 1.07 -14.64
C ILE A 131 5.44 1.47 -14.62
N LYS A 132 5.96 1.89 -15.79
CA LYS A 132 7.24 2.60 -15.85
C LYS A 132 7.07 3.90 -15.09
N MET A 133 8.00 4.18 -14.18
CA MET A 133 8.05 5.44 -13.46
C MET A 133 8.10 6.57 -14.50
N GLN A 134 6.97 7.25 -14.67
CA GLN A 134 6.88 8.35 -15.61
C GLN A 134 7.83 9.47 -15.14
N ASN A 135 8.28 10.34 -16.04
CA ASN A 135 9.00 11.57 -15.69
C ASN A 135 8.03 12.56 -15.01
N LEU A 136 7.55 12.19 -13.83
CA LEU A 136 6.66 12.96 -12.98
C LEU A 136 7.43 14.19 -12.47
N LYS A 137 6.83 15.36 -12.64
CA LYS A 137 7.40 16.62 -12.17
C LYS A 137 6.42 17.33 -11.23
N PRO A 138 6.93 18.05 -10.22
CA PRO A 138 6.12 18.98 -9.44
C PRO A 138 5.37 19.96 -10.35
N ARG A 139 4.25 20.50 -9.86
CA ARG A 139 3.36 21.46 -10.54
C ARG A 139 2.60 20.94 -11.75
N GLN A 140 2.84 19.70 -12.19
CA GLN A 140 2.08 19.10 -13.27
C GLN A 140 0.80 18.44 -12.74
N ILE A 141 -0.23 18.43 -13.58
CA ILE A 141 -1.52 17.82 -13.24
C ILE A 141 -1.62 16.44 -13.90
N TYR A 142 -2.08 15.48 -13.13
CA TYR A 142 -2.23 14.09 -13.55
C TYR A 142 -3.59 13.54 -13.12
N TRP A 143 -4.08 12.55 -13.85
CA TRP A 143 -5.13 11.66 -13.36
C TRP A 143 -4.56 10.75 -12.28
N VAL A 144 -5.12 10.85 -11.08
CA VAL A 144 -4.69 10.11 -9.90
C VAL A 144 -5.87 9.32 -9.35
N ASP A 145 -5.64 8.03 -9.08
CA ASP A 145 -6.62 7.16 -8.46
C ASP A 145 -6.62 7.30 -6.93
N PHE A 146 -7.59 8.07 -6.43
CA PHE A 146 -7.81 8.24 -4.99
C PHE A 146 -8.38 6.98 -4.32
N GLY A 147 -8.81 5.98 -5.09
CA GLY A 147 -9.21 4.68 -4.57
C GLY A 147 -10.62 4.64 -3.97
N PHE A 148 -10.78 3.69 -3.04
CA PHE A 148 -11.98 3.51 -2.24
C PHE A 148 -11.75 4.14 -0.87
N ASN A 149 -12.69 4.96 -0.47
CA ASN A 149 -12.56 5.84 0.67
C ASN A 149 -13.61 5.53 1.73
N VAL A 150 -13.33 6.01 2.94
CA VAL A 150 -14.26 5.87 4.07
C VAL A 150 -15.00 7.19 4.26
N GLY A 151 -16.34 7.13 4.31
CA GLY A 151 -17.18 8.31 4.53
C GLY A 151 -17.05 9.37 3.41
N SER A 152 -16.72 10.61 3.81
CA SER A 152 -16.75 11.79 2.92
C SER A 152 -15.44 12.12 2.21
N GLU A 153 -14.40 11.28 2.33
CA GLU A 153 -13.13 11.50 1.63
C GLU A 153 -13.31 11.43 0.09
N LEU A 154 -12.46 12.13 -0.67
CA LEU A 154 -12.54 12.17 -2.13
C LEU A 154 -12.16 10.84 -2.82
N ARG A 155 -13.13 10.14 -3.40
CA ARG A 155 -12.92 8.88 -4.15
C ARG A 155 -12.76 9.07 -5.66
N LYS A 156 -12.43 7.96 -6.35
CA LYS A 156 -12.34 7.78 -7.82
C LYS A 156 -11.10 8.41 -8.46
N LEU A 157 -10.96 8.20 -9.77
CA LEU A 157 -9.97 8.85 -10.62
C LEU A 157 -10.27 10.34 -10.73
N ARG A 158 -9.30 11.20 -10.39
CA ARG A 158 -9.45 12.65 -10.39
C ARG A 158 -8.19 13.35 -10.88
N PRO A 159 -8.32 14.51 -11.53
CA PRO A 159 -7.15 15.31 -11.81
C PRO A 159 -6.62 15.89 -10.50
N ALA A 160 -5.31 15.85 -10.32
CA ALA A 160 -4.64 16.36 -9.13
C ALA A 160 -3.27 16.93 -9.50
N ILE A 161 -2.88 18.00 -8.81
CA ILE A 161 -1.55 18.61 -8.93
C ILE A 161 -0.57 17.74 -8.17
N LEU A 162 0.53 17.35 -8.82
CA LEU A 162 1.68 16.78 -8.13
C LEU A 162 2.44 17.90 -7.41
N TRP A 163 2.27 17.99 -6.09
CA TRP A 163 2.82 19.08 -5.30
C TRP A 163 4.30 18.86 -4.99
N ARG A 164 4.61 17.74 -4.34
CA ARG A 164 5.98 17.33 -3.96
C ARG A 164 6.11 15.81 -3.98
N SER A 165 7.34 15.33 -4.08
CA SER A 165 7.66 13.91 -3.94
C SER A 165 8.63 13.65 -2.81
N THR A 166 8.64 12.40 -2.34
CA THR A 166 9.73 11.89 -1.52
C THR A 166 11.04 11.86 -2.30
N ALA A 167 12.18 11.81 -1.61
CA ALA A 167 13.50 11.77 -2.26
C ALA A 167 13.66 10.61 -3.25
N ASP A 168 13.07 9.45 -2.94
CA ASP A 168 13.05 8.27 -3.82
C ASP A 168 11.98 8.35 -4.93
N LYS A 169 11.19 9.43 -4.95
CA LYS A 169 10.09 9.72 -5.89
C LYS A 169 8.99 8.65 -5.94
N LYS A 170 8.92 7.75 -4.95
CA LYS A 170 7.90 6.69 -4.88
C LYS A 170 6.58 7.16 -4.27
N VAL A 171 6.61 8.22 -3.47
CA VAL A 171 5.42 8.82 -2.88
C VAL A 171 5.32 10.27 -3.34
N TRP A 172 4.12 10.67 -3.71
CA TRP A 172 3.79 12.01 -4.17
C TRP A 172 2.69 12.59 -3.31
N THR A 173 2.91 13.78 -2.80
CA THR A 173 1.87 14.62 -2.23
C THR A 173 1.10 15.25 -3.37
N VAL A 174 -0.22 15.07 -3.37
CA VAL A 174 -1.10 15.56 -4.43
C VAL A 174 -2.19 16.46 -3.87
N ILE A 175 -2.58 17.47 -4.66
CA ILE A 175 -3.69 18.36 -4.34
C ILE A 175 -4.80 18.08 -5.37
N PRO A 176 -5.95 17.51 -4.95
CA PRO A 176 -7.04 17.19 -5.87
C PRO A 176 -7.69 18.44 -6.46
N LEU A 177 -8.17 18.29 -7.70
CA LEU A 177 -9.01 19.26 -8.37
C LEU A 177 -10.49 18.85 -8.30
N SER A 178 -11.37 19.85 -8.23
CA SER A 178 -12.78 19.71 -8.53
C SER A 178 -13.00 19.61 -10.04
N THR A 179 -14.17 19.11 -10.45
CA THR A 179 -14.59 19.03 -11.85
C THR A 179 -15.11 20.35 -12.42
N LYS A 180 -15.38 21.33 -11.56
CA LYS A 180 -15.90 22.66 -11.88
C LYS A 180 -15.35 23.66 -10.86
N CYS A 181 -15.13 24.92 -11.26
CA CYS A 181 -14.88 26.00 -10.31
C CYS A 181 -16.03 26.04 -9.29
N LYS A 182 -15.68 26.05 -8.01
CA LYS A 182 -16.68 26.09 -6.95
C LYS A 182 -17.23 27.48 -6.73
N GLN A 183 -16.44 28.52 -6.99
CA GLN A 183 -16.80 29.92 -6.71
C GLN A 183 -17.38 30.09 -5.30
N ASP A 184 -16.84 29.35 -4.33
CA ASP A 184 -17.30 29.38 -2.96
C ASP A 184 -16.38 30.24 -2.08
N ASN A 185 -16.85 30.57 -0.88
CA ASN A 185 -16.15 31.47 0.03
C ASN A 185 -15.15 30.75 0.95
N TYR A 186 -14.82 29.48 0.68
CA TYR A 186 -13.88 28.74 1.53
C TYR A 186 -12.45 29.11 1.17
N TYR A 187 -11.72 29.70 2.12
CA TYR A 187 -10.34 30.16 1.91
C TYR A 187 -9.35 29.05 1.49
N PHE A 188 -9.71 27.78 1.71
CA PHE A 188 -8.91 26.59 1.38
C PHE A 188 -9.27 25.97 0.02
N HIS A 189 -10.22 26.57 -0.71
CA HIS A 189 -10.39 26.33 -2.13
C HIS A 189 -9.77 27.48 -2.92
N TYR A 190 -9.27 27.16 -4.12
CA TYR A 190 -8.70 28.16 -5.01
C TYR A 190 -8.95 27.76 -6.45
N ASP A 191 -9.60 28.65 -7.20
CA ASP A 191 -9.87 28.50 -8.62
C ASP A 191 -8.58 28.74 -9.40
N LEU A 192 -8.15 27.74 -10.19
CA LEU A 192 -6.91 27.82 -10.95
C LEU A 192 -7.04 28.80 -12.12
N LEU A 193 -6.02 29.63 -12.32
CA LEU A 193 -5.91 30.51 -13.47
C LEU A 193 -5.35 29.77 -14.69
N SER A 194 -4.42 28.83 -14.47
CA SER A 194 -3.73 28.10 -15.55
C SER A 194 -4.58 27.03 -16.22
N VAL A 195 -5.61 26.53 -15.52
CA VAL A 195 -6.54 25.50 -16.00
C VAL A 195 -7.95 25.95 -15.71
N ASN A 196 -8.65 26.39 -16.76
CA ASN A 196 -10.03 26.84 -16.65
C ASN A 196 -10.92 25.76 -16.01
N ASP A 197 -11.94 26.23 -15.28
CA ASP A 197 -13.05 25.42 -14.75
C ASP A 197 -12.66 24.38 -13.68
N CYS A 198 -11.59 24.62 -12.91
CA CYS A 198 -11.18 23.74 -11.82
C CYS A 198 -10.76 24.53 -10.58
N SER A 199 -11.19 24.06 -9.41
CA SER A 199 -10.67 24.53 -8.10
C SER A 199 -9.81 23.46 -7.48
N ILE A 200 -8.76 23.86 -6.77
CA ILE A 200 -8.06 22.95 -5.86
C ILE A 200 -8.84 22.78 -4.55
N LYS A 201 -8.63 21.63 -3.91
CA LYS A 201 -9.18 21.31 -2.59
C LYS A 201 -8.06 21.01 -1.59
N VAL A 202 -7.57 22.03 -0.88
CA VAL A 202 -6.43 21.89 0.05
C VAL A 202 -6.77 20.94 1.20
N GLU A 203 -8.00 20.97 1.69
CA GLU A 203 -8.46 20.13 2.78
C GLU A 203 -8.45 18.63 2.45
N SER A 204 -8.40 18.29 1.16
CA SER A 204 -8.36 16.92 0.64
C SER A 204 -6.98 16.52 0.09
N MET A 205 -5.92 17.26 0.42
CA MET A 205 -4.54 16.95 0.03
C MET A 205 -4.07 15.63 0.68
N MET A 206 -3.42 14.76 -0.11
CA MET A 206 -3.05 13.41 0.33
C MET A 206 -1.70 12.97 -0.24
N ASN A 207 -1.08 11.95 0.38
CA ASN A 207 0.11 11.30 -0.12
C ASN A 207 -0.25 9.97 -0.80
N PHE A 208 0.16 9.79 -2.04
CA PHE A 208 -0.07 8.56 -2.79
C PHE A 208 1.23 7.95 -3.30
N SER A 209 1.23 6.62 -3.42
CA SER A 209 2.24 5.91 -4.20
C SER A 209 2.17 6.35 -5.67
N TYR A 210 3.32 6.47 -6.33
CA TYR A 210 3.41 6.76 -7.76
C TYR A 210 2.59 5.79 -8.63
N LYS A 211 2.34 4.56 -8.13
CA LYS A 211 1.52 3.56 -8.81
C LYS A 211 0.06 4.00 -9.03
N ARG A 212 -0.42 4.98 -8.25
CA ARG A 212 -1.78 5.55 -8.38
C ARG A 212 -1.86 6.67 -9.42
N ILE A 213 -0.74 7.11 -9.96
CA ILE A 213 -0.69 8.16 -10.98
C ILE A 213 -0.80 7.49 -12.35
N GLU A 214 -1.91 7.75 -13.04
CA GLU A 214 -2.28 7.01 -14.24
C GLU A 214 -1.69 7.66 -15.49
N SER A 215 -2.12 8.88 -15.79
CA SER A 215 -1.74 9.59 -17.02
C SER A 215 -1.72 11.09 -16.81
N ALA A 216 -0.98 11.78 -17.67
CA ALA A 216 -0.95 13.24 -17.67
C ALA A 216 -2.35 13.79 -17.94
N TYR A 217 -2.74 14.83 -17.22
CA TYR A 217 -3.94 15.59 -17.53
C TYR A 217 -3.60 16.60 -18.62
N PHE A 218 -4.47 16.71 -19.64
CA PHE A 218 -4.29 17.62 -20.75
C PHE A 218 -5.39 18.68 -20.72
N ALA A 219 -4.99 19.94 -20.75
CA ALA A 219 -5.89 21.09 -20.94
C ALA A 219 -5.52 21.73 -22.29
N LYS A 220 -6.51 21.91 -23.18
CA LYS A 220 -6.30 22.46 -24.53
C LYS A 220 -5.20 21.72 -25.31
N ASN A 221 -5.19 20.38 -25.26
CA ASN A 221 -4.19 19.49 -25.89
C ASN A 221 -2.73 19.66 -25.43
N VAL A 222 -2.48 20.44 -24.38
CA VAL A 222 -1.16 20.58 -23.77
C VAL A 222 -1.20 19.97 -22.38
N LYS A 223 -0.10 19.35 -21.97
CA LYS A 223 0.04 18.81 -20.62
C LYS A 223 -0.17 19.93 -19.60
N ALA A 224 -1.15 19.77 -18.73
CA ALA A 224 -1.54 20.79 -17.79
C ALA A 224 -0.49 20.93 -16.68
N TYR A 225 -0.21 22.18 -16.34
CA TYR A 225 0.69 22.58 -15.27
C TYR A 225 0.12 23.85 -14.61
N ILE A 226 0.42 24.04 -13.33
CA ILE A 226 0.13 25.29 -12.65
C ILE A 226 1.24 26.32 -12.89
N ASN A 227 0.86 27.56 -13.15
CA ASN A 227 1.81 28.66 -13.32
C ASN A 227 2.36 29.14 -11.96
N ASP A 228 3.25 30.12 -11.97
CA ASP A 228 3.86 30.62 -10.74
C ASP A 228 2.87 31.37 -9.83
N ASP A 229 1.89 32.07 -10.41
CA ASP A 229 0.85 32.78 -9.66
C ASP A 229 -0.03 31.81 -8.87
N ASP A 230 -0.57 30.79 -9.56
CA ASP A 230 -1.32 29.69 -8.94
C ASP A 230 -0.47 29.01 -7.87
N PHE A 231 0.80 28.70 -8.17
CA PHE A 231 1.69 28.06 -7.20
C PHE A 231 1.89 28.91 -5.93
N ASN A 232 2.09 30.21 -6.08
CA ASN A 232 2.29 31.12 -4.95
C ASN A 232 1.01 31.27 -4.12
N ASN A 233 -0.15 31.41 -4.76
CA ASN A 233 -1.44 31.47 -4.07
C ASN A 233 -1.73 30.19 -3.28
N ILE A 234 -1.55 29.03 -3.92
CA ILE A 234 -1.72 27.72 -3.26
C ILE A 234 -0.75 27.58 -2.09
N LYS A 235 0.49 28.04 -2.23
CA LYS A 235 1.48 28.01 -1.15
C LYS A 235 1.06 28.85 0.06
N GLU A 236 0.49 30.03 -0.15
CA GLU A 236 -0.03 30.86 0.96
C GLU A 236 -1.24 30.21 1.64
N ILE A 237 -2.16 29.63 0.85
CA ILE A 237 -3.29 28.87 1.41
C ILE A 237 -2.79 27.69 2.24
N LEU A 238 -1.80 26.93 1.74
CA LEU A 238 -1.22 25.79 2.44
C LEU A 238 -0.56 26.19 3.75
N LYS A 239 0.17 27.32 3.77
CA LYS A 239 0.70 27.88 5.01
C LYS A 239 -0.46 28.12 5.96
N LYS A 240 -1.44 28.94 5.57
CA LYS A 240 -2.58 29.29 6.42
C LYS A 240 -3.31 28.05 6.97
N TYR A 241 -3.61 27.08 6.10
CA TYR A 241 -4.38 25.88 6.45
C TYR A 241 -3.63 24.94 7.42
N TYR A 242 -2.33 24.73 7.23
CA TYR A 242 -1.55 23.79 8.04
C TYR A 242 -0.78 24.43 9.21
N THR A 243 -0.60 25.75 9.23
CA THR A 243 0.01 26.47 10.36
C THR A 243 -1.02 27.05 11.33
N PHE A 244 -2.31 26.90 11.05
CA PHE A 244 -3.42 27.40 11.89
C PHE A 244 -3.34 28.89 12.24
N THR A 245 -2.77 29.70 11.35
CA THR A 245 -2.71 31.15 11.52
C THR A 245 -4.02 31.74 11.01
N PHE A 246 -4.93 32.07 11.93
CA PHE A 246 -6.24 32.65 11.64
C PHE A 246 -6.21 34.18 11.63
#